data_AF-A0AA42B920-F1
#
_entry.id   AF-A0AA42B920-F1
#
_cell.length_a   1.000
_cell.length_b   1.000
_cell.length_c   1.000
_cell.angle_alpha   90.00
_cell.angle_beta   90.00
_cell.angle_gamma   90.00
#
_symmetry.space_group_name_H-M   'P 1'
#
loop_
_entity.id
_entity.type
_entity.pdbx_description
1 polymer ?
#
loop_
_entity_poly.entity_id
_entity_poly.type
_entity_poly.pdbx_seq_one_letter_code
_entity_poly.pdbx_strand_id
1 'polypeptide(L)'
;MLRKIFILISLTQFAYASENLEPEDSQFSGEIMGGYTHLVLNYLSAAYSDDAVVRLIGFPSFSPEYALWVERKEEKYQIIYQSPEMQLWGYQMIPMMEQGAVQVMNDEGEFVKDEEGLAELESKYPKTPEEIPRKSCSKKIDKDLAEQIIFVWQEMLLETKYPRDMTMGLDGETYHFSGSVNGFGNYAGKVWSPNPKSRTGKLVEIAYLMTDYCLKGKRKIRKELVKKTESFVNQLKSTNKSMQPTANASAD
;
A
#
# COMPACT_ATOMS: atom_id res chain seq x y z
N MET A 1 5.59 29.83 42.22
CA MET A 1 6.01 28.68 41.38
C MET A 1 4.80 27.76 41.17
N LEU A 2 4.11 27.86 40.04
CA LEU A 2 3.10 26.87 39.65
C LEU A 2 3.65 26.13 38.42
N ARG A 3 3.97 24.84 38.59
CA ARG A 3 4.29 23.94 37.48
C ARG A 3 3.01 23.69 36.68
N LYS A 4 2.91 24.25 35.48
CA LYS A 4 1.91 23.84 34.50
C LYS A 4 2.30 22.45 33.98
N ILE A 5 1.56 21.43 34.39
CA ILE A 5 1.59 20.11 33.78
C ILE A 5 0.78 20.22 32.49
N PHE A 6 1.46 20.17 31.35
CA PHE A 6 0.82 19.95 30.05
C PHE A 6 0.47 18.46 29.97
N ILE A 7 -0.81 18.14 30.13
CA ILE A 7 -1.34 16.82 29.79
C ILE A 7 -1.56 16.83 28.28
N LEU A 8 -0.65 16.17 27.55
CA LEU A 8 -0.85 15.85 26.15
C LEU A 8 -1.95 14.79 26.08
N ILE A 9 -3.18 15.22 25.77
CA ILE A 9 -4.30 14.31 25.50
C ILE A 9 -3.94 13.59 24.20
N SER A 10 -3.47 12.37 24.30
CA SER A 10 -3.32 11.48 23.14
C SER A 10 -4.74 11.15 22.65
N LEU A 11 -5.16 11.86 21.60
CA LEU A 11 -6.32 11.47 20.81
C LEU A 11 -6.03 10.09 20.25
N THR A 12 -6.64 9.06 20.85
CA THR A 12 -6.77 7.75 20.21
C THR A 12 -7.47 7.96 18.87
N GLN A 13 -6.71 7.96 17.78
CA GLN A 13 -7.24 7.94 16.43
C GLN A 13 -8.06 6.66 16.28
N PHE A 14 -9.38 6.79 16.24
CA PHE A 14 -10.25 5.69 15.87
C PHE A 14 -10.16 5.53 14.36
N ALA A 15 -9.20 4.71 13.90
CA ALA A 15 -9.26 4.17 12.56
C ALA A 15 -10.53 3.33 12.47
N TYR A 16 -11.57 3.87 11.81
CA TYR A 16 -12.76 3.08 11.52
C TYR A 16 -12.34 1.90 10.66
N ALA A 17 -12.79 0.71 11.04
CA ALA A 17 -12.51 -0.51 10.30
C ALA A 17 -13.26 -0.46 8.96
N SER A 18 -12.60 0.05 7.90
CA SER A 18 -13.13 -0.09 6.55
C SER A 18 -13.01 -1.56 6.15
N GLU A 19 -14.15 -2.24 6.03
CA GLU A 19 -14.21 -3.63 5.57
C GLU A 19 -13.94 -3.76 4.06
N ASN A 20 -13.94 -2.64 3.33
CA ASN A 20 -13.80 -2.61 1.88
C ASN A 20 -12.67 -1.67 1.47
N LEU A 21 -12.06 -1.96 0.32
CA LEU A 21 -11.19 -1.00 -0.36
C LEU A 21 -12.04 0.16 -0.89
N GLU A 22 -11.51 1.37 -0.87
CA GLU A 22 -12.14 2.51 -1.52
C GLU A 22 -11.90 2.40 -3.03
N PRO A 23 -12.92 2.63 -3.89
CA PRO A 23 -12.74 2.63 -5.33
C PRO A 23 -11.69 3.65 -5.77
N GLU A 24 -10.85 3.26 -6.73
CA GLU A 24 -9.82 4.11 -7.31
C GLU A 24 -9.80 3.98 -8.83
N ASP A 25 -9.92 5.11 -9.54
CA ASP A 25 -9.57 5.18 -10.97
C ASP A 25 -8.05 5.28 -11.08
N SER A 26 -7.38 4.23 -11.57
CA SER A 26 -5.94 4.01 -11.29
C SER A 26 -4.94 4.51 -12.36
N GLN A 27 -3.65 4.27 -12.06
CA GLN A 27 -2.50 5.19 -12.19
C GLN A 27 -2.69 6.48 -11.33
N PHE A 28 -3.48 6.32 -10.27
CA PHE A 28 -3.72 7.17 -9.09
C PHE A 28 -4.36 8.55 -9.36
N SER A 29 -5.57 8.53 -9.93
CA SER A 29 -6.27 9.75 -10.38
C SER A 29 -6.62 10.77 -9.27
N GLY A 30 -6.45 12.05 -9.62
CA GLY A 30 -6.88 13.21 -8.80
C GLY A 30 -5.95 13.63 -7.67
N GLU A 31 -4.75 13.03 -7.55
CA GLU A 31 -3.83 13.37 -6.46
C GLU A 31 -3.31 14.82 -6.55
N ILE A 32 -3.37 15.52 -5.41
CA ILE A 32 -2.87 16.90 -5.23
C ILE A 32 -1.37 16.99 -5.60
N MET A 33 -0.64 15.86 -5.56
CA MET A 33 0.79 15.76 -5.83
C MET A 33 1.12 14.89 -7.06
N GLY A 34 0.38 15.05 -8.16
CA GLY A 34 0.53 14.21 -9.36
C GLY A 34 1.97 14.01 -9.86
N GLY A 35 2.87 14.98 -9.67
CA GLY A 35 4.30 14.83 -10.00
C GLY A 35 5.00 13.72 -9.20
N TYR A 36 4.75 13.65 -7.89
CA TYR A 36 5.31 12.61 -7.01
C TYR A 36 4.71 11.24 -7.33
N THR A 37 3.40 11.17 -7.58
CA THR A 37 2.71 9.96 -7.99
C THR A 37 3.30 9.37 -9.28
N HIS A 38 3.53 10.21 -10.29
CA HIS A 38 4.19 9.80 -11.54
C HIS A 38 5.62 9.33 -11.33
N LEU A 39 6.37 9.99 -10.44
CA LEU A 39 7.72 9.58 -10.07
C LEU A 39 7.72 8.15 -9.49
N VAL A 40 6.86 7.87 -8.52
CA VAL A 40 6.75 6.54 -7.89
C VAL A 40 6.33 5.49 -8.92
N LEU A 41 5.34 5.80 -9.76
CA LEU A 41 4.86 4.89 -10.81
C LEU A 41 5.92 4.59 -11.86
N ASN A 42 6.69 5.59 -12.30
CA ASN A 42 7.79 5.40 -13.23
C ASN A 42 8.87 4.52 -12.61
N TYR A 43 9.27 4.83 -11.37
CA TYR A 43 10.29 4.07 -10.67
C TYR A 43 9.85 2.61 -10.47
N LEU A 44 8.60 2.35 -10.07
CA LEU A 44 8.07 1.01 -9.77
C LEU A 44 7.32 0.35 -10.96
N SER A 45 7.57 0.82 -12.18
CA SER A 45 6.82 0.42 -13.39
C SER A 45 6.83 -1.09 -13.69
N ALA A 46 7.82 -1.85 -13.22
CA ALA A 46 7.89 -3.30 -13.40
C ALA A 46 6.67 -4.05 -12.82
N ALA A 47 6.04 -3.51 -11.77
CA ALA A 47 4.83 -4.06 -11.18
C ALA A 47 3.61 -3.97 -12.10
N TYR A 48 3.70 -3.19 -13.19
CA TYR A 48 2.66 -3.02 -14.20
C TYR A 48 2.89 -3.81 -15.49
N SER A 49 3.88 -4.72 -15.51
CA SER A 49 4.08 -5.63 -16.63
C SER A 49 2.86 -6.53 -16.88
N ASP A 50 2.73 -7.04 -18.10
CA ASP A 50 1.64 -7.96 -18.49
C ASP A 50 1.66 -9.27 -17.68
N ASP A 51 2.82 -9.62 -17.12
CA ASP A 51 2.99 -10.80 -16.29
C ASP A 51 2.43 -10.61 -14.87
N ALA A 52 2.24 -9.38 -14.41
CA ALA A 52 1.78 -9.04 -13.07
C ALA A 52 0.26 -9.18 -12.96
N VAL A 53 -0.22 -10.23 -12.29
CA VAL A 53 -1.66 -10.56 -12.22
C VAL A 53 -2.38 -9.68 -11.19
N VAL A 54 -1.76 -9.50 -10.02
CA VAL A 54 -2.25 -8.69 -8.90
C VAL A 54 -1.07 -7.96 -8.28
N ARG A 55 -1.29 -6.73 -7.82
CA ARG A 55 -0.23 -5.84 -7.33
C ARG A 55 -0.71 -4.89 -6.23
N LEU A 56 0.25 -4.44 -5.44
CA LEU A 56 0.15 -3.40 -4.42
C LEU A 56 1.28 -2.40 -4.65
N ILE A 57 0.96 -1.11 -4.65
CA ILE A 57 1.92 -0.03 -4.42
C ILE A 57 1.67 0.58 -3.05
N GLY A 58 2.68 0.63 -2.20
CA GLY A 58 2.62 1.23 -0.86
C GLY A 58 3.27 2.61 -0.84
N PHE A 59 2.59 3.57 -0.20
CA PHE A 59 3.05 4.94 0.05
C PHE A 59 3.13 5.20 1.56
N PRO A 60 4.23 4.79 2.22
CA PRO A 60 4.43 5.04 3.64
C PRO A 60 4.84 6.49 3.90
N SER A 61 4.43 7.07 5.03
CA SER A 61 4.78 8.47 5.36
C SER A 61 6.27 8.70 5.63
N PHE A 62 6.97 7.67 6.13
CA PHE A 62 8.35 7.82 6.67
C PHE A 62 9.29 6.70 6.25
N SER A 63 8.94 5.90 5.25
CA SER A 63 9.82 4.88 4.68
C SER A 63 9.68 4.84 3.17
N PRO A 64 10.66 4.29 2.44
CA PRO A 64 10.60 4.23 0.98
C PRO A 64 9.32 3.55 0.49
N GLU A 65 8.83 4.05 -0.63
CA GLU A 65 7.72 3.48 -1.38
C GLU A 65 8.08 2.07 -1.84
N TYR A 66 7.08 1.24 -2.11
CA TYR A 66 7.38 -0.11 -2.59
C TYR A 66 6.27 -0.65 -3.47
N ALA A 67 6.64 -1.63 -4.28
CA ALA A 67 5.74 -2.45 -5.04
C ALA A 67 5.86 -3.91 -4.61
N LEU A 68 4.72 -4.59 -4.58
CA LEU A 68 4.61 -6.02 -4.35
C LEU A 68 3.62 -6.59 -5.36
N TRP A 69 3.98 -7.66 -6.07
CA TRP A 69 3.07 -8.28 -7.02
C TRP A 69 3.29 -9.78 -7.16
N VAL A 70 2.30 -10.45 -7.73
CA VAL A 70 2.40 -11.84 -8.18
C VAL A 70 2.54 -11.85 -9.69
N GLU A 71 3.64 -12.41 -10.20
CA GLU A 71 3.78 -12.70 -11.63
C GLU A 71 3.33 -14.12 -11.97
N ARG A 72 2.79 -14.29 -13.17
CA ARG A 72 2.48 -15.59 -13.76
C ARG A 72 3.13 -15.72 -15.14
N LYS A 73 4.00 -16.72 -15.31
CA LYS A 73 4.60 -17.11 -16.60
C LYS A 73 4.49 -18.61 -16.80
N GLU A 74 3.80 -19.06 -17.85
CA GLU A 74 3.67 -20.49 -18.18
C GLU A 74 3.28 -21.36 -16.95
N GLU A 75 2.22 -20.97 -16.22
CA GLU A 75 1.77 -21.64 -14.99
C GLU A 75 2.77 -21.65 -13.81
N LYS A 76 3.88 -20.90 -13.90
CA LYS A 76 4.81 -20.66 -12.80
C LYS A 76 4.51 -19.32 -12.16
N TYR A 77 4.49 -19.31 -10.84
CA TYR A 77 4.13 -18.14 -10.04
C TYR A 77 5.29 -17.67 -9.17
N GLN A 78 5.45 -16.36 -9.07
CA GLN A 78 6.45 -15.74 -8.20
C GLN A 78 5.91 -14.47 -7.55
N ILE A 79 6.27 -14.28 -6.29
CA ILE A 79 6.11 -13.01 -5.59
C ILE A 79 7.33 -12.17 -5.92
N ILE A 80 7.12 -10.92 -6.31
CA ILE A 80 8.19 -9.94 -6.48
C ILE A 80 7.92 -8.76 -5.57
N TYR A 81 8.99 -8.26 -4.96
CA TYR A 81 9.01 -7.01 -4.23
C TYR A 81 10.10 -6.10 -4.80
N GLN A 82 9.80 -4.80 -4.88
CA GLN A 82 10.76 -3.75 -5.22
C GLN A 82 10.51 -2.50 -4.38
N SER A 83 11.58 -1.81 -4.02
CA SER A 83 11.54 -0.55 -3.28
C SER A 83 12.84 0.21 -3.54
N PRO A 84 12.82 1.56 -3.64
CA PRO A 84 14.06 2.32 -3.63
C PRO A 84 14.72 2.22 -2.25
N GLU A 85 16.05 2.35 -2.18
CA GLU A 85 16.76 2.34 -0.91
C GLU A 85 16.57 3.64 -0.09
N MET A 86 15.97 4.67 -0.70
CA MET A 86 15.60 5.95 -0.07
C MET A 86 14.24 6.44 -0.58
N GLN A 87 13.57 7.32 0.17
CA GLN A 87 12.24 7.80 -0.18
C GLN A 87 12.25 8.67 -1.44
N LEU A 88 11.36 8.43 -2.39
CA LEU A 88 11.27 9.24 -3.60
C LEU A 88 10.74 10.65 -3.33
N TRP A 89 10.05 10.85 -2.20
CA TRP A 89 9.57 12.15 -1.73
C TRP A 89 10.67 13.23 -1.65
N GLY A 90 11.94 12.84 -1.47
CA GLY A 90 13.07 13.79 -1.50
C GLY A 90 13.13 14.64 -2.77
N TYR A 91 12.81 14.06 -3.94
CA TYR A 91 12.78 14.81 -5.21
C TYR A 91 11.63 15.80 -5.32
N GLN A 92 10.58 15.63 -4.53
CA GLN A 92 9.50 16.62 -4.41
C GLN A 92 9.87 17.70 -3.38
N MET A 93 10.58 17.32 -2.31
CA MET A 93 10.99 18.23 -1.24
C MET A 93 12.05 19.23 -1.67
N ILE A 94 13.09 18.80 -2.39
CA ILE A 94 14.18 19.68 -2.85
C ILE A 94 13.65 20.96 -3.52
N PRO A 95 12.84 20.89 -4.60
CA PRO A 95 12.34 22.11 -5.25
C PRO A 95 11.37 22.91 -4.37
N MET A 96 10.65 22.27 -3.45
CA MET A 96 9.79 22.98 -2.48
C MET A 96 10.64 23.77 -1.46
N MET A 97 11.75 23.21 -0.99
CA MET A 97 12.70 23.87 -0.09
C MET A 97 13.43 25.02 -0.82
N GLU A 98 13.88 24.80 -2.06
CA GLU A 98 14.47 25.84 -2.91
C GLU A 98 13.55 27.06 -3.07
N GLN A 99 12.25 26.81 -3.28
CA GLN A 99 11.22 27.85 -3.44
C GLN A 99 10.76 28.47 -2.10
N GLY A 100 11.29 28.00 -0.97
CA GLY A 100 10.93 28.51 0.36
C GLY A 100 9.52 28.12 0.81
N ALA A 101 8.91 27.09 0.19
CA ALA A 101 7.63 26.53 0.60
C ALA A 101 7.74 25.68 1.89
N VAL A 102 8.95 25.24 2.22
CA VAL A 102 9.31 24.59 3.48
C VAL A 102 10.21 25.56 4.23
N GLN A 103 9.80 25.94 5.44
CA GLN A 103 10.48 26.91 6.29
C GLN A 103 10.70 26.31 7.68
N VAL A 104 11.80 26.69 8.30
CA VAL A 104 12.14 26.35 9.69
C VAL A 104 12.09 27.60 10.53
N MET A 105 11.80 27.44 11.82
CA MET A 105 11.80 28.55 12.77
C MET A 105 13.23 28.76 13.28
N ASN A 106 13.77 29.97 13.14
CA ASN A 106 15.07 30.32 13.71
C ASN A 106 14.96 30.62 15.23
N ASP A 107 16.10 30.87 15.87
CA ASP A 107 16.17 31.18 17.31
C ASP A 107 15.38 32.45 17.72
N GLU A 108 15.08 33.32 16.75
CA GLU A 108 14.32 34.56 16.91
C GLU A 108 12.80 34.35 16.74
N GLY A 109 12.37 33.13 16.40
CA GLY A 109 10.97 32.78 16.16
C GLY A 109 10.47 33.12 14.76
N GLU A 110 11.36 33.49 13.84
CA GLU A 110 11.04 33.81 12.45
C GLU A 110 11.09 32.56 11.57
N PHE A 111 10.15 32.44 10.62
CA PHE A 111 10.20 31.38 9.62
C PHE A 111 11.15 31.77 8.51
N VAL A 112 12.24 31.01 8.37
CA VAL A 112 13.30 31.21 7.39
C VAL A 112 13.44 29.99 6.50
N LYS A 113 14.06 30.18 5.34
CA LYS A 113 14.40 29.06 4.44
C LYS A 113 15.43 28.15 5.12
N ASP A 114 15.20 26.84 5.03
CA ASP A 114 16.08 25.82 5.59
C ASP A 114 17.24 25.51 4.63
N GLU A 115 18.23 26.41 4.58
CA GLU A 115 19.39 26.26 3.68
C GLU A 115 20.28 25.07 4.08
N GLU A 116 20.40 24.78 5.38
CA GLU A 116 21.20 23.64 5.87
C GLU A 116 20.52 22.32 5.52
N GLY A 117 19.22 22.18 5.80
CA GLY A 117 18.46 20.99 5.43
C GLY A 117 18.40 20.76 3.93
N LEU A 118 18.33 21.83 3.12
CA LEU A 118 18.40 21.73 1.66
C LEU A 118 19.76 21.17 1.21
N ALA A 119 20.87 21.73 1.69
CA ALA A 119 22.20 21.26 1.33
C ALA A 119 22.46 19.81 1.77
N GLU A 120 21.94 19.40 2.95
CA GLU A 120 22.00 17.99 3.39
C GLU A 120 21.23 17.08 2.42
N LEU A 121 20.02 17.48 2.03
CA LEU A 121 19.16 16.70 1.16
C LEU A 121 19.79 16.54 -0.24
N GLU A 122 20.32 17.61 -0.82
CA GLU A 122 21.01 17.60 -2.11
C GLU A 122 22.28 16.74 -2.10
N SER A 123 23.04 16.76 -1.01
CA SER A 123 24.23 15.92 -0.85
C SER A 123 23.90 14.42 -0.78
N LYS A 124 22.73 14.10 -0.20
CA LYS A 124 22.29 12.72 0.01
C LYS A 124 21.68 12.09 -1.23
N TYR A 125 20.92 12.85 -2.03
CA TYR A 125 20.16 12.30 -3.16
C TYR A 125 20.98 12.28 -4.46
N PRO A 126 20.93 11.19 -5.24
CA PRO A 126 21.43 11.19 -6.61
C PRO A 126 20.72 12.25 -7.47
N LYS A 127 21.34 12.67 -8.57
CA LYS A 127 20.79 13.74 -9.42
C LYS A 127 19.48 13.35 -10.07
N THR A 128 19.32 12.09 -10.42
CA THR A 128 18.11 11.58 -11.05
C THR A 128 17.56 10.40 -10.24
N PRO A 129 16.23 10.30 -10.06
CA PRO A 129 15.63 9.23 -9.27
C PRO A 129 16.00 7.81 -9.71
N GLU A 130 16.23 7.61 -11.00
CA GLU A 130 16.62 6.32 -11.58
C GLU A 130 17.96 5.79 -11.06
N GLU A 131 18.83 6.67 -10.54
CA GLU A 131 20.13 6.31 -9.96
C GLU A 131 20.01 5.75 -8.54
N ILE A 132 18.85 5.91 -7.88
CA ILE A 132 18.63 5.33 -6.56
C ILE A 132 18.70 3.80 -6.66
N PRO A 133 19.53 3.12 -5.86
CA PRO A 133 19.58 1.67 -5.80
C PRO A 133 18.23 1.05 -5.41
N ARG A 134 17.96 -0.13 -5.98
CA ARG A 134 16.71 -0.87 -5.76
C ARG A 134 16.95 -2.04 -4.82
N LYS A 135 16.22 -2.05 -3.71
CA LYS A 135 16.00 -3.26 -2.94
C LYS A 135 14.94 -4.11 -3.65
N SER A 136 15.28 -5.34 -4.02
CA SER A 136 14.36 -6.23 -4.72
C SER A 136 14.48 -7.70 -4.29
N CYS A 137 13.41 -8.47 -4.50
CA CYS A 137 13.46 -9.92 -4.42
C CYS A 137 12.46 -10.54 -5.40
N SER A 138 12.76 -11.75 -5.85
CA SER A 138 11.81 -12.61 -6.56
C SER A 138 11.80 -13.98 -5.90
N LYS A 139 10.60 -14.48 -5.59
CA LYS A 139 10.43 -15.73 -4.86
C LYS A 139 9.33 -16.59 -5.48
N LYS A 140 9.73 -17.75 -5.98
CA LYS A 140 8.80 -18.78 -6.46
C LYS A 140 7.85 -19.22 -5.35
N ILE A 141 6.58 -19.36 -5.70
CA ILE A 141 5.54 -19.95 -4.88
C ILE A 141 4.85 -21.07 -5.66
N ASP A 142 4.26 -22.03 -4.94
CA ASP A 142 3.43 -23.05 -5.56
C ASP A 142 2.12 -22.46 -6.08
N LYS A 143 1.53 -23.17 -7.04
CA LYS A 143 0.31 -22.77 -7.74
C LYS A 143 -0.86 -22.55 -6.77
N ASP A 144 -1.06 -23.46 -5.82
CA ASP A 144 -2.18 -23.38 -4.87
C ASP A 144 -2.13 -22.09 -4.04
N LEU A 145 -0.95 -21.77 -3.47
CA LEU A 145 -0.77 -20.51 -2.75
C LEU A 145 -0.98 -19.28 -3.65
N ALA A 146 -0.45 -19.32 -4.88
CA ALA A 146 -0.59 -18.20 -5.81
C ALA A 146 -2.04 -17.92 -6.18
N GLU A 147 -2.80 -18.97 -6.52
CA GLU A 147 -4.21 -18.87 -6.86
C GLU A 147 -5.06 -18.39 -5.68
N GLN A 148 -4.73 -18.79 -4.45
CA GLN A 148 -5.39 -18.27 -3.25
C GLN A 148 -5.12 -16.78 -3.01
N ILE A 149 -3.88 -16.33 -3.21
CA ILE A 149 -3.53 -14.90 -3.11
C ILE A 149 -4.29 -14.10 -4.17
N ILE A 150 -4.26 -14.56 -5.43
CA ILE A 150 -4.97 -13.91 -6.54
C ILE A 150 -6.48 -13.84 -6.25
N PHE A 151 -7.08 -14.93 -5.76
CA PHE A 151 -8.49 -14.98 -5.37
C PHE A 151 -8.81 -13.93 -4.31
N VAL A 152 -8.05 -13.90 -3.20
CA VAL A 152 -8.27 -12.91 -2.12
C VAL A 152 -8.20 -11.48 -2.67
N TRP A 153 -7.21 -11.19 -3.53
CA TRP A 153 -7.06 -9.88 -4.14
C TRP A 153 -8.26 -9.50 -5.01
N GLN A 154 -8.68 -10.39 -5.90
CA GLN A 154 -9.77 -10.15 -6.84
C GLN A 154 -11.11 -9.95 -6.13
N GLU A 155 -11.41 -10.77 -5.10
CA GLU A 155 -12.63 -10.61 -4.30
C GLU A 155 -12.65 -9.25 -3.58
N MET A 156 -11.53 -8.82 -3.00
CA MET A 156 -11.45 -7.52 -2.34
C MET A 156 -11.60 -6.34 -3.31
N LEU A 157 -11.11 -6.48 -4.54
CA LEU A 157 -11.27 -5.46 -5.59
C LEU A 157 -12.71 -5.38 -6.13
N LEU A 158 -13.38 -6.52 -6.28
CA LEU A 158 -14.78 -6.60 -6.70
C LEU A 158 -15.75 -6.01 -5.67
N GLU A 159 -15.36 -6.00 -4.39
CA GLU A 159 -16.13 -5.44 -3.29
C GLU A 159 -15.68 -4.03 -2.88
N THR A 160 -15.04 -3.27 -3.78
CA THR A 160 -14.69 -1.87 -3.49
C THR A 160 -15.93 -1.04 -3.16
N LYS A 161 -15.83 -0.18 -2.15
CA LYS A 161 -16.92 0.67 -1.67
C LYS A 161 -16.38 1.90 -0.97
N TYR A 162 -16.91 3.08 -1.32
CA TYR A 162 -16.57 4.31 -0.59
C TYR A 162 -16.94 4.18 0.89
N PRO A 163 -16.06 4.65 1.79
CA PRO A 163 -16.32 4.55 3.22
C PRO A 163 -17.51 5.45 3.57
N ARG A 164 -18.29 5.07 4.59
CA ARG A 164 -19.36 5.94 5.11
C ARG A 164 -18.80 7.14 5.86
N ASP A 165 -17.68 6.93 6.53
CA ASP A 165 -16.99 7.93 7.33
C ASP A 165 -15.56 8.06 6.81
N MET A 166 -15.15 9.28 6.49
CA MET A 166 -13.76 9.53 6.07
C MET A 166 -12.83 9.32 7.25
N THR A 167 -11.78 8.50 7.04
CA THR A 167 -10.70 8.40 8.01
C THR A 167 -9.67 9.48 7.68
N MET A 168 -9.29 10.29 8.67
CA MET A 168 -8.21 11.26 8.55
C MET A 168 -7.13 10.92 9.56
N GLY A 169 -5.87 11.02 9.14
CA GLY A 169 -4.74 11.11 10.04
C GLY A 169 -3.56 11.80 9.39
N LEU A 170 -2.55 12.06 10.21
CA LEU A 170 -1.36 12.83 9.83
C LEU A 170 -0.23 11.92 9.33
N ASP A 171 -0.28 10.65 9.70
CA ASP A 171 0.73 9.64 9.46
C ASP A 171 0.10 8.29 9.13
N GLY A 172 0.78 7.50 8.32
CA GLY A 172 0.30 6.19 7.97
C GLY A 172 0.87 5.73 6.64
N GLU A 173 0.15 4.81 6.04
CA GLU A 173 0.51 4.22 4.76
C GLU A 173 -0.74 4.05 3.93
N THR A 174 -0.71 4.60 2.72
CA THR A 174 -1.72 4.32 1.71
C THR A 174 -1.29 3.10 0.92
N TYR A 175 -2.20 2.14 0.83
CA TYR A 175 -2.02 0.91 0.07
C TYR A 175 -2.91 0.96 -1.15
N HIS A 176 -2.31 0.95 -2.34
CA HIS A 176 -3.04 0.95 -3.60
C HIS A 176 -2.99 -0.43 -4.23
N PHE A 177 -4.11 -1.13 -4.21
CA PHE A 177 -4.27 -2.47 -4.75
C PHE A 177 -4.81 -2.39 -6.17
N SER A 178 -4.26 -3.19 -7.09
CA SER A 178 -4.87 -3.38 -8.39
C SER A 178 -4.61 -4.78 -8.95
N GLY A 179 -5.36 -5.16 -9.98
CA GLY A 179 -5.19 -6.45 -10.63
C GLY A 179 -6.23 -6.71 -11.71
N SER A 180 -5.93 -7.68 -12.57
CA SER A 180 -6.89 -8.15 -13.57
C SER A 180 -7.90 -9.07 -12.90
N VAL A 181 -9.18 -8.76 -13.06
CA VAL A 181 -10.29 -9.60 -12.63
C VAL A 181 -10.89 -10.28 -13.85
N ASN A 182 -10.94 -11.62 -13.82
CA ASN A 182 -11.38 -12.43 -14.94
C ASN A 182 -12.78 -12.01 -15.41
N GLY A 183 -12.91 -11.65 -16.69
CA GLY A 183 -14.18 -11.27 -17.32
C GLY A 183 -14.59 -9.81 -17.13
N PHE A 184 -13.85 -9.01 -16.35
CA PHE A 184 -14.23 -7.62 -16.05
C PHE A 184 -13.13 -6.59 -16.31
N GLY A 185 -11.87 -7.00 -16.50
CA GLY A 185 -10.75 -6.10 -16.80
C GLY A 185 -9.92 -5.75 -15.55
N ASN A 186 -9.22 -4.61 -15.59
CA ASN A 186 -8.38 -4.16 -14.46
C ASN A 186 -9.21 -3.38 -13.43
N TYR A 187 -9.11 -3.78 -12.17
CA TYR A 187 -9.73 -3.10 -11.03
C TYR A 187 -8.66 -2.54 -10.12
N ALA A 188 -9.01 -1.46 -9.43
CA ALA A 188 -8.16 -0.87 -8.41
C ALA A 188 -8.98 -0.37 -7.23
N GLY A 189 -8.33 -0.34 -6.07
CA GLY A 189 -8.88 0.24 -4.86
C GLY A 189 -7.79 0.50 -3.85
N LYS A 190 -8.02 1.47 -2.99
CA LYS A 190 -7.05 1.88 -1.98
C LYS A 190 -7.58 1.76 -0.57
N VAL A 191 -6.67 1.75 0.38
CA VAL A 191 -7.00 1.88 1.80
C VAL A 191 -5.84 2.55 2.53
N TRP A 192 -6.16 3.39 3.49
CA TRP A 192 -5.17 4.06 4.33
C TRP A 192 -5.17 3.43 5.72
N SER A 193 -4.02 2.91 6.14
CA SER A 193 -3.75 2.33 7.48
C SER A 193 -4.95 1.63 8.13
N PRO A 194 -5.48 0.55 7.52
CA PRO A 194 -6.71 -0.08 7.99
C PRO A 194 -6.56 -0.74 9.35
N ASN A 195 -7.69 -0.86 10.06
CA ASN A 195 -7.74 -1.65 11.30
C ASN A 195 -7.26 -3.09 11.03
N PRO A 196 -6.28 -3.64 11.77
CA PRO A 196 -5.74 -4.98 11.53
C PRO A 196 -6.76 -6.13 11.59
N LYS A 197 -7.90 -5.92 12.26
CA LYS A 197 -8.96 -6.93 12.38
C LYS A 197 -9.95 -6.91 11.21
N SER A 198 -10.02 -5.81 10.46
CA SER A 198 -10.89 -5.65 9.28
C SER A 198 -10.44 -6.55 8.13
N ARG A 199 -11.30 -6.74 7.13
CA ARG A 199 -10.93 -7.43 5.88
C ARG A 199 -9.76 -6.77 5.15
N THR A 200 -9.75 -5.44 5.05
CA THR A 200 -8.63 -4.70 4.43
C THR A 200 -7.35 -4.82 5.24
N GLY A 201 -7.44 -4.82 6.57
CA GLY A 201 -6.29 -5.10 7.46
C GLY A 201 -5.70 -6.51 7.25
N LYS A 202 -6.54 -7.51 7.03
CA LYS A 202 -6.09 -8.88 6.68
C LYS A 202 -5.45 -8.96 5.30
N LEU A 203 -5.96 -8.22 4.31
CA LEU A 203 -5.34 -8.11 2.99
C LEU A 203 -3.93 -7.51 3.09
N VAL A 204 -3.78 -6.42 3.86
CA VAL A 204 -2.48 -5.79 4.15
C VAL A 204 -1.55 -6.75 4.92
N GLU A 205 -2.06 -7.51 5.89
CA GLU A 205 -1.28 -8.53 6.61
C GLU A 205 -0.69 -9.58 5.63
N ILE A 206 -1.50 -10.06 4.68
CA ILE A 206 -1.03 -10.99 3.64
C ILE A 206 0.06 -10.34 2.78
N ALA A 207 -0.11 -9.09 2.36
CA ALA A 207 0.89 -8.37 1.56
C ALA A 207 2.24 -8.22 2.31
N TYR A 208 2.20 -7.91 3.61
CA TYR A 208 3.44 -7.89 4.41
C TYR A 208 4.06 -9.27 4.56
N LEU A 209 3.26 -10.33 4.76
CA LEU A 209 3.78 -11.71 4.82
C LEU A 209 4.40 -12.15 3.49
N MET A 210 3.84 -11.74 2.35
CA MET A 210 4.41 -11.95 1.03
C MET A 210 5.76 -11.25 0.89
N THR A 211 5.84 -9.97 1.28
CA THR A 211 7.08 -9.18 1.29
C THR A 211 8.16 -9.84 2.15
N ASP A 212 7.80 -10.19 3.38
CA ASP A 212 8.68 -10.83 4.34
C ASP A 212 9.16 -12.21 3.85
N TYR A 213 8.27 -12.99 3.23
CA TYR A 213 8.64 -14.28 2.66
C TYR A 213 9.59 -14.11 1.47
N CYS A 214 9.34 -13.13 0.61
CA CYS A 214 10.18 -12.85 -0.55
C CYS A 214 11.59 -12.41 -0.13
N LEU A 215 11.70 -11.46 0.81
CA LEU A 215 12.97 -10.92 1.27
C LEU A 215 13.76 -11.90 2.15
N LYS A 216 13.09 -12.63 3.05
CA LYS A 216 13.77 -13.44 4.09
C LYS A 216 13.79 -14.93 3.75
N GLY A 217 12.90 -15.42 2.89
CA GLY A 217 12.83 -16.82 2.45
C GLY A 217 12.52 -17.84 3.55
N LYS A 218 12.15 -17.42 4.77
CA LYS A 218 12.03 -18.32 5.93
C LYS A 218 10.81 -19.22 5.84
N ARG A 219 11.00 -20.53 6.10
CA ARG A 219 9.90 -21.53 6.11
C ARG A 219 8.76 -21.18 7.08
N LYS A 220 9.07 -20.59 8.24
CA LYS A 220 8.06 -20.16 9.22
C LYS A 220 7.11 -19.10 8.62
N ILE A 221 7.67 -18.09 7.97
CA ILE A 221 6.91 -17.03 7.30
C ILE A 221 6.05 -17.60 6.19
N ARG A 222 6.58 -18.52 5.36
CA ARG A 222 5.77 -19.21 4.34
C ARG A 222 4.56 -19.93 4.94
N LYS A 223 4.75 -20.68 6.03
CA LYS A 223 3.65 -21.39 6.70
C LYS A 223 2.59 -20.43 7.20
N GLU A 224 3.00 -19.28 7.72
CA GLU A 224 2.09 -18.24 8.21
C GLU A 224 1.33 -17.57 7.06
N LEU A 225 2.02 -17.23 5.96
CA LEU A 225 1.42 -16.72 4.73
C LEU A 225 0.33 -17.67 4.20
N VAL A 226 0.64 -18.96 4.06
CA VAL A 226 -0.33 -19.99 3.64
C VAL A 226 -1.53 -20.01 4.58
N LYS A 227 -1.29 -20.14 5.89
CA LYS A 227 -2.37 -20.23 6.90
C LYS A 227 -3.30 -19.01 6.88
N LYS A 228 -2.72 -17.81 6.81
CA LYS A 228 -3.48 -16.55 6.81
C LYS A 228 -4.29 -16.37 5.52
N THR A 229 -3.68 -16.71 4.39
CA THR A 229 -4.35 -16.68 3.08
C THR A 229 -5.52 -17.67 3.04
N GLU A 230 -5.30 -18.93 3.40
CA GLU A 230 -6.36 -19.96 3.47
C GLU A 230 -7.50 -19.56 4.40
N SER A 231 -7.17 -19.04 5.59
CA SER A 231 -8.19 -18.55 6.53
C SER A 231 -9.02 -17.42 5.93
N PHE A 232 -8.40 -16.52 5.16
CA PHE A 232 -9.12 -15.40 4.57
C PHE A 232 -9.96 -15.84 3.36
N VAL A 233 -9.45 -16.73 2.51
CA VAL A 233 -10.21 -17.38 1.43
C VAL A 233 -11.50 -17.99 1.98
N ASN A 234 -11.41 -18.75 3.09
CA ASN A 234 -12.58 -19.37 3.70
C ASN A 234 -13.59 -18.35 4.23
N GLN A 235 -13.11 -17.25 4.80
CA GLN A 235 -13.97 -16.15 5.27
C GLN A 235 -14.70 -15.45 4.10
N LEU A 236 -14.01 -15.21 2.98
CA LEU A 236 -14.61 -14.56 1.80
C LEU A 236 -15.68 -15.47 1.17
N LYS A 237 -15.37 -16.77 1.01
CA LYS A 237 -16.33 -17.75 0.46
C LYS A 237 -17.58 -17.91 1.31
N SER A 238 -17.46 -17.92 2.64
CA SER A 238 -18.63 -18.04 3.53
C SER A 238 -19.52 -16.79 3.47
N THR A 239 -18.92 -15.61 3.33
CA THR A 239 -19.64 -14.34 3.20
C THR A 239 -20.47 -14.30 1.91
N ASN A 240 -19.87 -14.69 0.77
CA ASN A 240 -20.57 -14.74 -0.52
C ASN A 240 -21.75 -15.73 -0.52
N LYS A 241 -21.61 -16.87 0.17
CA LYS A 241 -22.70 -17.85 0.31
C LYS A 241 -23.88 -17.32 1.12
N SER A 242 -23.64 -16.43 2.07
CA SER A 242 -24.70 -15.81 2.89
C SER A 242 -25.46 -14.67 2.18
N MET A 243 -24.94 -14.17 1.06
CA MET A 243 -25.56 -13.10 0.27
C MET A 243 -26.37 -13.62 -0.93
N GLN A 244 -26.33 -14.92 -1.24
CA GLN A 244 -27.26 -15.50 -2.22
C GLN A 244 -28.66 -15.57 -1.59
N PRO A 245 -29.70 -14.95 -2.20
CA PRO A 245 -31.06 -15.12 -1.73
C PRO A 245 -31.41 -16.60 -1.75
N THR A 246 -32.05 -17.10 -0.70
CA THR A 246 -32.74 -18.39 -0.74
C THR A 246 -33.84 -18.32 -1.79
N ALA A 247 -33.49 -18.58 -3.04
CA ALA A 247 -34.44 -18.87 -4.10
C ALA A 247 -35.02 -20.25 -3.79
N ASN A 248 -35.97 -20.30 -2.84
CA ASN A 248 -36.91 -21.38 -2.60
C ASN A 248 -37.87 -20.96 -1.48
N ALA A 249 -38.89 -20.17 -1.84
CA ALA A 249 -40.17 -20.11 -1.13
C ALA A 249 -41.18 -19.32 -1.96
N SER A 250 -41.86 -20.00 -2.89
CA SER A 250 -43.28 -19.82 -3.25
C SER A 250 -43.57 -20.51 -4.59
N ALA A 251 -43.71 -21.82 -4.53
CA ALA A 251 -44.73 -22.50 -5.32
C ALA A 251 -45.74 -22.97 -4.28
N ASP A 252 -46.85 -22.23 -4.17
CA ASP A 252 -48.17 -22.66 -3.72
C ASP A 252 -49.17 -21.53 -4.03
#